data_AF-A0A2K8NXG8-F1
#
_entry.id   AF-A0A2K8NXG8-F1
#
_cell.length_a   1.000
_cell.length_b   1.000
_cell.length_c   1.000
_cell.angle_alpha   90.00
_cell.angle_beta   90.00
_cell.angle_gamma   90.00
#
_symmetry.space_group_name_H-M   'P 1'
#
loop_
_entity.id
_entity.type
_entity.pdbx_description
1 polymer ?
#
loop_
_entity_poly.entity_id
_entity_poly.type
_entity_poly.pdbx_seq_one_letter_code
_entity_poly.pdbx_strand_id
1 'polypeptide(L)'
;MKNIKLETEWTEYLDFEGNLQKTKEFNFKKIKAKEIIKLGYNSNGSTIHHFKGAKVPNFLPPQIKRLNEMFSGNAHKEIIGVQDWDVRYIEDFSYLFENARKFNVDLSGWFTFNVKIMEGMFKGAKSFNQNINHFHTNNVYNTKYMFQNAINFNQKLNLWDARKFKFFRSMFENAQAFNQDLSTWSFESKNVFSTDYDKDTFNWKEEFKPKFK
;
A
#
# COMPACT_ATOMS: atom_id res chain seq x y z
N MET A 1 3.45 31.33 -15.05
CA MET A 1 3.06 29.90 -15.16
C MET A 1 1.55 29.83 -15.13
N LYS A 2 0.89 29.26 -16.15
CA LYS A 2 -0.57 29.09 -16.13
C LYS A 2 -0.91 28.10 -15.00
N ASN A 3 -1.67 28.55 -14.01
CA ASN A 3 -2.35 27.68 -13.06
C ASN A 3 -3.40 26.88 -13.84
N ILE A 4 -2.97 25.76 -14.44
CA ILE A 4 -3.90 24.77 -14.97
C ILE A 4 -4.52 24.12 -13.73
N LYS A 5 -5.75 24.53 -13.39
CA LYS A 5 -6.57 23.75 -12.46
C LYS A 5 -6.68 22.36 -13.07
N LEU A 6 -6.12 21.36 -12.39
CA LEU A 6 -6.34 19.95 -12.73
C LEU A 6 -7.85 19.71 -12.61
N GLU A 7 -8.51 19.42 -13.73
CA GLU A 7 -9.92 19.08 -13.75
C GLU A 7 -10.12 17.64 -13.26
N THR A 8 -11.30 17.37 -12.70
CA THR A 8 -11.66 16.03 -12.27
C THR A 8 -11.92 15.15 -13.48
N GLU A 9 -11.13 14.09 -13.63
CA GLU A 9 -11.25 13.09 -14.68
C GLU A 9 -12.20 11.96 -14.28
N TRP A 10 -12.98 11.48 -15.25
CA TRP A 10 -13.88 10.34 -15.07
C TRP A 10 -13.11 9.03 -15.02
N THR A 11 -13.62 8.07 -14.26
CA THR A 11 -13.18 6.67 -14.35
C THR A 11 -14.05 5.94 -15.36
N GLU A 12 -13.43 5.20 -16.27
CA GLU A 12 -14.10 4.31 -17.22
C GLU A 12 -13.84 2.86 -16.81
N TYR A 13 -14.88 2.04 -16.84
CA TYR A 13 -14.81 0.65 -16.39
C TYR A 13 -15.77 -0.25 -17.17
N LEU A 14 -15.46 -1.55 -17.22
CA LEU A 14 -16.40 -2.57 -17.65
C LEU A 14 -17.14 -3.10 -16.43
N ASP A 15 -18.46 -3.20 -16.53
CA ASP A 15 -19.25 -3.93 -15.54
C ASP A 15 -19.15 -5.46 -15.73
N PHE A 16 -19.91 -6.23 -14.94
CA PHE A 16 -19.88 -7.70 -15.02
C PHE A 16 -20.57 -8.26 -16.27
N GLU A 17 -21.38 -7.46 -16.95
CA GLU A 17 -22.03 -7.80 -18.22
C GLU A 17 -21.14 -7.45 -19.43
N GLY A 18 -20.04 -6.73 -19.19
CA GLY A 18 -19.09 -6.30 -20.22
C GLY A 18 -19.45 -4.98 -20.87
N ASN A 19 -20.41 -4.22 -20.32
CA ASN A 19 -20.75 -2.91 -20.85
C ASN A 19 -19.76 -1.85 -20.34
N LEU A 20 -19.39 -0.94 -21.22
CA LEU A 20 -18.56 0.21 -20.87
C LEU A 20 -19.40 1.25 -20.10
N GLN A 21 -18.93 1.58 -18.90
CA GLN A 21 -19.54 2.56 -18.01
C GLN A 21 -18.52 3.67 -17.70
N LYS A 22 -19.03 4.84 -17.30
CA LYS A 22 -18.20 5.95 -16.82
C LYS A 22 -18.80 6.59 -15.57
N THR A 23 -17.95 7.05 -14.65
CA THR A 23 -18.41 7.68 -13.41
C THR A 23 -17.43 8.74 -12.89
N LYS A 24 -17.97 9.73 -12.18
CA LYS A 24 -17.21 10.69 -11.34
C LYS A 24 -17.13 10.25 -9.88
N GLU A 25 -17.85 9.20 -9.50
CA GLU A 25 -17.80 8.64 -8.14
C GLU A 25 -16.47 7.92 -7.95
N PHE A 26 -15.79 8.19 -6.84
CA PHE A 26 -14.54 7.52 -6.49
C PHE A 26 -14.77 6.34 -5.54
N ASN A 27 -15.91 6.27 -4.86
CA ASN A 27 -16.24 5.17 -3.95
C ASN A 27 -16.85 3.98 -4.69
N PHE A 28 -16.05 2.92 -4.87
CA PHE A 28 -16.46 1.73 -5.58
C PHE A 28 -17.13 0.67 -4.69
N LYS A 29 -17.44 0.97 -3.40
CA LYS A 29 -18.15 0.02 -2.50
C LYS A 29 -19.47 -0.48 -3.08
N LYS A 30 -20.20 0.37 -3.80
CA LYS A 30 -21.51 0.05 -4.41
C LYS A 30 -21.45 -0.10 -5.93
N ILE A 31 -20.30 0.20 -6.55
CA ILE A 31 -20.13 0.16 -8.01
C ILE A 31 -19.68 -1.24 -8.41
N LYS A 32 -20.46 -1.91 -9.26
CA LYS A 32 -20.16 -3.24 -9.79
C LYS A 32 -19.20 -3.16 -10.99
N ALA A 33 -17.98 -2.70 -10.75
CA ALA A 33 -16.93 -2.64 -11.75
C ALA A 33 -16.10 -3.93 -11.75
N LYS A 34 -15.99 -4.58 -12.91
CA LYS A 34 -15.18 -5.79 -13.13
C LYS A 34 -13.74 -5.44 -13.48
N GLU A 35 -13.55 -4.44 -14.34
CA GLU A 35 -12.26 -3.99 -14.85
C GLU A 35 -12.26 -2.46 -14.99
N ILE A 36 -11.20 -1.81 -14.54
CA ILE A 36 -10.98 -0.38 -14.82
C ILE A 36 -10.25 -0.25 -16.15
N ILE A 37 -10.80 0.55 -17.06
CA ILE A 37 -10.25 0.85 -18.40
C ILE A 37 -9.45 2.15 -18.39
N LYS A 38 -9.92 3.15 -17.65
CA LYS A 38 -9.23 4.42 -17.44
C LYS A 38 -9.44 4.86 -15.99
N LEU A 39 -8.34 5.14 -15.28
CA LEU A 39 -8.40 5.69 -13.94
C LEU A 39 -8.73 7.18 -13.98
N GLY A 40 -9.83 7.56 -13.35
CA GLY A 40 -10.15 8.96 -13.06
C GLY A 40 -9.41 9.43 -11.81
N TYR A 41 -9.30 10.74 -11.66
CA TYR A 41 -8.68 11.38 -10.51
C TYR A 41 -9.26 12.79 -10.31
N ASN A 42 -9.15 13.33 -9.11
CA ASN A 42 -9.57 14.70 -8.82
C ASN A 42 -8.38 15.66 -8.78
N SER A 43 -8.69 16.95 -8.59
CA SER A 43 -7.70 18.04 -8.55
C SER A 43 -6.64 17.91 -7.45
N ASN A 44 -6.90 17.12 -6.40
CA ASN A 44 -5.94 16.89 -5.32
C ASN A 44 -5.04 15.67 -5.56
N GLY A 45 -5.29 14.88 -6.61
CA GLY A 45 -4.54 13.67 -6.95
C GLY A 45 -5.07 12.38 -6.31
N SER A 46 -6.26 12.38 -5.70
CA SER A 46 -6.93 11.15 -5.27
C SER A 46 -7.64 10.47 -6.44
N THR A 47 -7.69 9.14 -6.42
CA THR A 47 -8.41 8.30 -7.38
C THR A 47 -9.47 7.44 -6.67
N ILE A 48 -9.95 6.39 -7.33
CA ILE A 48 -10.95 5.47 -6.81
C ILE A 48 -10.47 4.73 -5.55
N HIS A 49 -11.42 4.35 -4.71
CA HIS A 49 -11.21 3.55 -3.50
C HIS A 49 -12.24 2.42 -3.41
N HIS A 50 -11.85 1.31 -2.77
CA HIS A 50 -12.65 0.09 -2.60
C HIS A 50 -13.03 -0.65 -3.90
N PHE A 51 -12.18 -0.61 -4.92
CA PHE A 51 -12.38 -1.38 -6.16
C PHE A 51 -12.29 -2.90 -5.89
N LYS A 52 -13.32 -3.62 -6.34
CA LYS A 52 -13.48 -5.07 -6.11
C LYS A 52 -13.17 -5.95 -7.31
N GLY A 53 -12.93 -5.36 -8.48
CA GLY A 53 -12.59 -6.11 -9.68
C GLY A 53 -11.14 -6.60 -9.70
N ALA A 54 -10.76 -7.25 -10.79
CA ALA A 54 -9.51 -8.00 -10.90
C ALA A 54 -8.49 -7.39 -11.87
N LYS A 55 -8.84 -6.28 -12.54
CA LYS A 55 -7.99 -5.68 -13.57
C LYS A 55 -8.10 -4.17 -13.58
N VAL A 56 -6.96 -3.53 -13.75
CA VAL A 56 -6.76 -2.09 -13.89
C VAL A 56 -5.89 -1.81 -15.12
N PRO A 57 -5.82 -0.56 -15.61
CA PRO A 57 -4.96 -0.24 -16.73
C PRO A 57 -3.50 -0.38 -16.32
N ASN A 58 -2.63 -0.78 -17.25
CA ASN A 58 -1.18 -0.89 -16.99
C ASN A 58 -0.49 0.49 -16.90
N PHE A 59 -1.25 1.58 -17.03
CA PHE A 59 -0.77 2.95 -16.91
C PHE A 59 -1.46 3.63 -15.73
N LEU A 60 -0.64 4.21 -14.83
CA LEU A 60 -1.09 5.02 -13.72
C LEU A 60 -0.89 6.51 -14.06
N PRO A 61 -1.97 7.32 -14.16
CA PRO A 61 -1.83 8.75 -14.43
C PRO A 61 -0.91 9.47 -13.41
N PRO A 62 0.10 10.25 -13.85
CA PRO A 62 1.06 10.91 -12.95
C PRO A 62 0.44 12.00 -12.06
N GLN A 63 -0.79 12.41 -12.36
CA GLN A 63 -1.61 13.31 -11.55
C GLN A 63 -2.09 12.62 -10.26
N ILE A 64 -2.20 11.29 -10.24
CA ILE A 64 -2.55 10.55 -9.04
C ILE A 64 -1.37 10.60 -8.07
N LYS A 65 -1.68 11.02 -6.83
CA LYS A 65 -0.76 11.11 -5.69
C LYS A 65 -1.18 10.21 -4.54
N ARG A 66 -2.44 9.75 -4.51
CA ARG A 66 -2.98 8.93 -3.43
C ARG A 66 -3.72 7.72 -3.99
N LEU A 67 -3.35 6.55 -3.50
CA LEU A 67 -3.99 5.28 -3.81
C LEU A 67 -4.70 4.71 -2.57
N ASN A 68 -5.00 5.57 -1.60
CA ASN A 68 -5.54 5.13 -0.32
C ASN A 68 -6.81 4.28 -0.51
N GLU A 69 -6.85 3.11 0.14
CA GLU A 69 -7.96 2.17 0.13
C GLU A 69 -8.36 1.62 -1.26
N MET A 70 -7.57 1.82 -2.32
CA MET A 70 -7.95 1.46 -3.70
C MET A 70 -8.39 0.00 -3.85
N PHE A 71 -7.68 -0.93 -3.19
CA PHE A 71 -7.98 -2.36 -3.20
C PHE A 71 -8.33 -2.89 -1.81
N SER A 72 -8.80 -2.02 -0.90
CA SER A 72 -9.23 -2.45 0.43
C SER A 72 -10.36 -3.49 0.33
N GLY A 73 -10.13 -4.65 0.93
CA GLY A 73 -10.98 -5.84 0.92
C GLY A 73 -11.15 -6.47 -0.47
N ASN A 74 -10.20 -6.29 -1.39
CA ASN A 74 -10.23 -6.95 -2.69
C ASN A 74 -10.03 -8.47 -2.52
N ALA A 75 -10.83 -9.28 -3.22
CA ALA A 75 -10.87 -10.72 -3.02
C ALA A 75 -9.97 -11.51 -3.98
N HIS A 76 -9.28 -10.83 -4.92
CA HIS A 76 -8.48 -11.47 -5.95
C HIS A 76 -7.05 -11.74 -5.48
N LYS A 77 -6.49 -12.87 -5.95
CA LYS A 77 -5.08 -13.20 -5.74
C LYS A 77 -4.17 -12.27 -6.55
N GLU A 78 -4.61 -11.97 -7.76
CA GLU A 78 -3.94 -11.11 -8.72
C GLU A 78 -4.86 -9.98 -9.13
N ILE A 79 -4.29 -8.78 -9.27
CA ILE A 79 -4.97 -7.61 -9.83
C ILE A 79 -4.17 -7.20 -11.04
N ILE A 80 -4.60 -7.65 -12.22
CA ILE A 80 -3.87 -7.50 -13.47
C ILE A 80 -3.64 -6.01 -13.75
N GLY A 81 -2.38 -5.66 -14.04
CA GLY A 81 -1.94 -4.32 -14.44
C GLY A 81 -1.32 -3.51 -13.30
N VAL A 82 -1.56 -3.90 -12.04
CA VAL A 82 -1.01 -3.19 -10.86
C VAL A 82 0.52 -3.25 -10.81
N GLN A 83 1.11 -4.34 -11.30
CA GLN A 83 2.55 -4.56 -11.32
C GLN A 83 3.29 -3.62 -12.29
N ASP A 84 2.57 -3.08 -13.28
CA ASP A 84 3.15 -2.23 -14.35
C ASP A 84 3.13 -0.74 -13.99
N TRP A 85 2.54 -0.37 -12.86
CA TRP A 85 2.37 1.03 -12.48
C TRP A 85 3.69 1.72 -12.11
N ASP A 86 3.90 2.89 -12.72
CA ASP A 86 4.88 3.87 -12.24
C ASP A 86 4.32 4.63 -11.02
N VAL A 87 4.69 4.15 -9.83
CA VAL A 87 4.25 4.74 -8.56
C VAL A 87 5.15 5.87 -8.04
N ARG A 88 6.10 6.37 -8.85
CA ARG A 88 7.07 7.39 -8.38
C ARG A 88 6.42 8.68 -7.92
N TYR A 89 5.20 8.97 -8.35
CA TYR A 89 4.44 10.15 -7.97
C TYR A 89 3.52 9.96 -6.77
N ILE A 90 3.39 8.73 -6.26
CA ILE A 90 2.51 8.43 -5.14
C ILE A 90 3.13 8.91 -3.84
N GLU A 91 2.32 9.57 -3.03
CA GLU A 91 2.65 10.07 -1.70
C GLU A 91 1.97 9.24 -0.59
N ASP A 92 0.86 8.58 -0.91
CA ASP A 92 -0.02 7.93 0.07
C ASP A 92 -0.53 6.56 -0.42
N PHE A 93 -0.12 5.51 0.29
CA PHE A 93 -0.55 4.12 0.12
C PHE A 93 -1.47 3.63 1.26
N SER A 94 -2.05 4.52 2.06
CA SER A 94 -2.84 4.16 3.23
C SER A 94 -3.89 3.10 2.90
N TYR A 95 -3.83 1.95 3.56
CA TYR A 95 -4.79 0.87 3.44
C TYR A 95 -5.00 0.33 2.01
N LEU A 96 -4.03 0.53 1.11
CA LEU A 96 -4.16 0.17 -0.31
C LEU A 96 -4.64 -1.28 -0.52
N PHE A 97 -4.05 -2.24 0.17
CA PHE A 97 -4.41 -3.66 0.12
C PHE A 97 -4.94 -4.16 1.47
N GLU A 98 -5.51 -3.28 2.31
CA GLU A 98 -6.08 -3.67 3.60
C GLU A 98 -7.10 -4.80 3.40
N ASN A 99 -7.01 -5.89 4.15
CA ASN A 99 -7.88 -7.06 4.07
C ASN A 99 -7.99 -7.69 2.67
N ALA A 100 -7.06 -7.41 1.75
CA ALA A 100 -6.96 -8.10 0.47
C ALA A 100 -6.35 -9.50 0.68
N ARG A 101 -7.08 -10.39 1.36
CA ARG A 101 -6.54 -11.62 1.99
C ARG A 101 -5.80 -12.55 1.05
N LYS A 102 -6.15 -12.56 -0.25
CA LYS A 102 -5.52 -13.41 -1.28
C LYS A 102 -4.42 -12.71 -2.07
N PHE A 103 -4.31 -11.39 -1.98
CA PHE A 103 -3.39 -10.60 -2.80
C PHE A 103 -1.94 -11.04 -2.58
N ASN A 104 -1.23 -11.34 -3.67
CA ASN A 104 0.19 -11.74 -3.63
C ASN A 104 0.90 -11.43 -4.96
N VAL A 105 0.64 -10.26 -5.56
CA VAL A 105 1.22 -9.83 -6.84
C VAL A 105 2.63 -9.28 -6.64
N ASP A 106 3.55 -9.62 -7.54
CA ASP A 106 4.91 -9.05 -7.55
C ASP A 106 4.87 -7.53 -7.78
N LEU A 107 5.55 -6.78 -6.91
CA LEU A 107 5.66 -5.33 -6.93
C LEU A 107 7.13 -4.88 -7.18
N SER A 108 7.94 -5.74 -7.78
CA SER A 108 9.36 -5.47 -8.10
C SER A 108 9.56 -4.22 -8.96
N GLY A 109 8.59 -3.87 -9.81
CA GLY A 109 8.59 -2.64 -10.62
C GLY A 109 8.28 -1.34 -9.85
N TRP A 110 7.86 -1.42 -8.60
CA TRP A 110 7.45 -0.24 -7.84
C TRP A 110 8.61 0.51 -7.21
N PHE A 111 8.74 1.80 -7.56
CA PHE A 111 9.74 2.70 -7.00
C PHE A 111 9.09 3.80 -6.15
N THR A 112 9.16 3.68 -4.82
CA THR A 112 8.37 4.47 -3.86
C THR A 112 9.02 5.80 -3.40
N PHE A 113 9.76 6.50 -4.26
CA PHE A 113 10.60 7.65 -3.88
C PHE A 113 9.89 8.79 -3.14
N ASN A 114 8.63 9.07 -3.50
CA ASN A 114 7.85 10.20 -2.95
C ASN A 114 6.86 9.79 -1.87
N VAL A 115 6.81 8.50 -1.52
CA VAL A 115 5.84 7.99 -0.55
C VAL A 115 6.17 8.51 0.85
N LYS A 116 5.13 8.99 1.53
CA LYS A 116 5.19 9.51 2.89
C LYS A 116 4.41 8.63 3.87
N ILE A 117 3.35 7.97 3.38
CA ILE A 117 2.41 7.19 4.19
C ILE A 117 2.23 5.80 3.59
N MET A 118 2.49 4.77 4.41
CA MET A 118 2.26 3.36 4.12
C MET A 118 1.39 2.70 5.21
N GLU A 119 0.60 3.51 5.92
CA GLU A 119 -0.27 3.06 7.00
C GLU A 119 -1.19 1.93 6.52
N GLY A 120 -1.14 0.77 7.16
CA GLY A 120 -2.02 -0.36 6.89
C GLY A 120 -1.98 -0.90 5.46
N MET A 121 -0.94 -0.59 4.67
CA MET A 121 -0.88 -0.93 3.24
C MET A 121 -1.16 -2.42 2.97
N PHE A 122 -0.63 -3.32 3.81
CA PHE A 122 -0.83 -4.78 3.73
C PHE A 122 -1.53 -5.35 4.97
N LYS A 123 -2.21 -4.51 5.77
CA LYS A 123 -2.94 -4.95 6.96
C LYS A 123 -3.95 -6.03 6.59
N GLY A 124 -3.83 -7.23 7.16
CA GLY A 124 -4.74 -8.35 6.88
C GLY A 124 -4.61 -8.97 5.48
N ALA A 125 -3.58 -8.60 4.70
CA ALA A 125 -3.25 -9.25 3.42
C ALA A 125 -2.57 -10.60 3.68
N LYS A 126 -3.35 -11.57 4.19
CA LYS A 126 -2.85 -12.84 4.75
C LYS A 126 -1.90 -13.63 3.84
N SER A 127 -2.11 -13.58 2.53
CA SER A 127 -1.32 -14.34 1.55
C SER A 127 -0.09 -13.59 1.03
N PHE A 128 0.05 -12.30 1.34
CA PHE A 128 1.10 -11.46 0.79
C PHE A 128 2.47 -11.86 1.37
N ASN A 129 3.41 -12.19 0.49
CA ASN A 129 4.79 -12.54 0.86
C ASN A 129 5.79 -12.19 -0.26
N GLN A 130 5.51 -11.13 -1.03
CA GLN A 130 6.40 -10.68 -2.12
C GLN A 130 7.53 -9.79 -1.59
N ASN A 131 8.68 -9.86 -2.24
CA ASN A 131 9.84 -9.06 -1.87
C ASN A 131 9.56 -7.56 -2.13
N ILE A 132 9.71 -6.76 -1.07
CA ILE A 132 9.53 -5.30 -1.07
C ILE A 132 10.72 -4.59 -0.42
N ASN A 133 11.85 -5.28 -0.26
CA ASN A 133 13.04 -4.70 0.36
C ASN A 133 13.58 -3.52 -0.47
N HIS A 134 13.31 -3.47 -1.78
CA HIS A 134 13.70 -2.39 -2.67
C HIS A 134 12.85 -1.11 -2.55
N PHE A 135 11.80 -1.11 -1.73
CA PHE A 135 11.00 0.09 -1.50
C PHE A 135 11.86 1.18 -0.85
N HIS A 136 11.77 2.38 -1.42
CA HIS A 136 12.41 3.57 -0.89
C HIS A 136 11.56 4.12 0.27
N THR A 137 12.06 4.04 1.49
CA THR A 137 11.33 4.48 2.70
C THR A 137 11.93 5.72 3.37
N ASN A 138 12.94 6.34 2.77
CA ASN A 138 13.67 7.50 3.32
C ASN A 138 12.82 8.77 3.51
N ASN A 139 11.59 8.79 2.98
CA ASN A 139 10.60 9.87 3.15
C ASN A 139 9.34 9.42 3.90
N VAL A 140 9.21 8.14 4.21
CA VAL A 140 8.05 7.57 4.88
C VAL A 140 8.13 7.92 6.37
N TYR A 141 7.02 8.42 6.92
CA TYR A 141 6.92 8.72 8.35
C TYR A 141 5.82 7.95 9.06
N ASN A 142 4.88 7.34 8.33
CA ASN A 142 3.76 6.60 8.89
C ASN A 142 3.67 5.20 8.27
N THR A 143 3.91 4.19 9.10
CA THR A 143 3.85 2.74 8.80
C THR A 143 2.99 2.00 9.82
N LYS A 144 2.10 2.70 10.55
CA LYS A 144 1.17 2.05 11.48
C LYS A 144 0.46 0.89 10.80
N TYR A 145 0.33 -0.23 11.47
CA TYR A 145 -0.41 -1.40 10.99
C TYR A 145 0.08 -2.00 9.66
N MET A 146 1.24 -1.61 9.10
CA MET A 146 1.60 -1.92 7.71
C MET A 146 1.47 -3.40 7.34
N PHE A 147 1.87 -4.30 8.25
CA PHE A 147 1.78 -5.76 8.13
C PHE A 147 0.94 -6.39 9.24
N GLN A 148 0.11 -5.61 9.93
CA GLN A 148 -0.75 -6.14 10.99
C GLN A 148 -1.63 -7.25 10.43
N ASN A 149 -1.65 -8.44 11.04
CA ASN A 149 -2.37 -9.63 10.56
C ASN A 149 -1.95 -10.15 9.16
N ALA A 150 -0.79 -9.73 8.61
CA ALA A 150 -0.22 -10.30 7.39
C ALA A 150 0.52 -11.61 7.72
N ILE A 151 -0.24 -12.64 8.10
CA ILE A 151 0.25 -13.84 8.77
C ILE A 151 1.39 -14.59 8.06
N ASN A 152 1.48 -14.53 6.72
CA ASN A 152 2.49 -15.24 5.93
C ASN A 152 3.68 -14.36 5.52
N PHE A 153 3.67 -13.05 5.84
CA PHE A 153 4.72 -12.14 5.40
C PHE A 153 6.03 -12.42 6.16
N ASN A 154 7.09 -12.73 5.42
CA ASN A 154 8.41 -13.02 5.98
C ASN A 154 9.54 -12.63 5.01
N GLN A 155 9.47 -11.42 4.45
CA GLN A 155 10.48 -10.89 3.53
C GLN A 155 11.41 -9.91 4.22
N LYS A 156 12.67 -9.88 3.78
CA LYS A 156 13.69 -8.94 4.29
C LYS A 156 13.21 -7.49 4.11
N LEU A 157 13.46 -6.66 5.12
CA LEU A 157 13.23 -5.22 5.10
C LEU A 157 14.48 -4.43 5.54
N ASN A 158 15.66 -5.06 5.48
CA ASN A 158 16.92 -4.49 5.98
C ASN A 158 17.45 -3.31 5.13
N LEU A 159 16.89 -3.07 3.94
CA LEU A 159 17.22 -1.90 3.11
C LEU A 159 16.32 -0.69 3.42
N TRP A 160 15.28 -0.87 4.25
CA TRP A 160 14.41 0.23 4.62
C TRP A 160 15.14 1.20 5.55
N ASP A 161 15.05 2.49 5.22
CA ASP A 161 15.47 3.58 6.06
C ASP A 161 14.33 3.94 7.03
N ALA A 162 14.46 3.49 8.28
CA ALA A 162 13.48 3.74 9.34
C ALA A 162 13.70 5.06 10.09
N ARG A 163 14.71 5.88 9.74
CA ARG A 163 15.09 7.08 10.52
C ARG A 163 13.93 8.07 10.66
N LYS A 164 13.11 8.20 9.61
CA LYS A 164 11.95 9.11 9.60
C LYS A 164 10.66 8.49 10.10
N PHE A 165 10.63 7.22 10.51
CA PHE A 165 9.41 6.58 10.99
C PHE A 165 9.00 7.24 12.31
N LYS A 166 7.82 7.88 12.30
CA LYS A 166 7.19 8.53 13.46
C LYS A 166 6.08 7.70 14.06
N PHE A 167 5.40 6.94 13.21
CA PHE A 167 4.25 6.16 13.61
C PHE A 167 4.34 4.76 13.05
N PHE A 168 4.63 3.78 13.90
CA PHE A 168 4.82 2.37 13.54
C PHE A 168 4.13 1.43 14.53
N ARG A 169 3.13 1.94 15.28
CA ARG A 169 2.31 1.13 16.17
C ARG A 169 1.69 -0.04 15.42
N SER A 170 1.72 -1.21 16.02
CA SER A 170 1.15 -2.47 15.54
C SER A 170 1.62 -2.85 14.14
N MET A 171 2.79 -2.35 13.68
CA MET A 171 3.26 -2.54 12.30
C MET A 171 3.34 -4.02 11.91
N PHE A 172 3.77 -4.89 12.84
CA PHE A 172 3.91 -6.33 12.68
C PHE A 172 2.95 -7.11 13.58
N GLU A 173 2.00 -6.48 14.26
CA GLU A 173 1.11 -7.19 15.19
C GLU A 173 0.41 -8.37 14.49
N ASN A 174 0.56 -9.57 15.06
CA ASN A 174 0.07 -10.84 14.51
C ASN A 174 0.61 -11.20 13.10
N ALA A 175 1.80 -10.70 12.71
CA ALA A 175 2.52 -11.12 11.50
C ALA A 175 3.28 -12.44 11.76
N GLN A 176 2.54 -13.52 11.98
CA GLN A 176 3.05 -14.75 12.62
C GLN A 176 4.30 -15.36 11.96
N ALA A 177 4.44 -15.32 10.64
CA ALA A 177 5.61 -15.88 9.96
C ALA A 177 6.87 -14.99 10.01
N PHE A 178 6.75 -13.73 10.44
CA PHE A 178 7.82 -12.75 10.34
C PHE A 178 8.97 -13.06 11.30
N ASN A 179 10.18 -13.19 10.75
CA ASN A 179 11.40 -13.44 11.50
C ASN A 179 12.66 -12.95 10.76
N GLN A 180 12.69 -11.66 10.41
CA GLN A 180 13.78 -11.05 9.65
C GLN A 180 14.61 -10.11 10.52
N ASP A 181 15.91 -10.02 10.23
CA ASP A 181 16.84 -9.16 10.95
C ASP A 181 16.64 -7.68 10.59
N LEU A 182 16.06 -6.94 11.53
CA LEU A 182 15.89 -5.49 11.52
C LEU A 182 16.69 -4.82 12.65
N SER A 183 17.69 -5.51 13.22
CA SER A 183 18.54 -4.97 14.29
C SER A 183 19.36 -3.74 13.87
N THR A 184 19.48 -3.53 12.56
CA THR A 184 20.15 -2.38 11.93
C THR A 184 19.25 -1.16 11.73
N TRP A 185 17.93 -1.30 11.94
CA TRP A 185 17.02 -0.17 11.88
C TRP A 185 17.36 0.84 12.97
N SER A 186 17.48 2.09 12.56
CA SER A 186 17.69 3.23 13.45
C SER A 186 16.50 4.18 13.36
N PHE A 187 16.09 4.73 14.50
CA PHE A 187 15.00 5.69 14.61
C PHE A 187 15.53 7.06 15.04
N GLU A 188 14.92 8.14 14.59
CA GLU A 188 15.11 9.44 15.22
C GLU A 188 14.55 9.40 16.66
N SER A 189 15.40 9.69 17.66
CA SER A 189 15.07 9.56 19.10
C SER A 189 13.77 10.27 19.50
N LYS A 190 13.51 11.46 18.94
CA LYS A 190 12.30 12.25 19.19
C LYS A 190 11.00 11.65 18.66
N ASN A 191 11.07 10.58 17.87
CA ASN A 191 9.94 9.98 17.16
C ASN A 191 9.49 8.63 17.75
N VAL A 192 10.20 8.10 18.75
CA VAL A 192 9.87 6.83 19.41
C VAL A 192 8.84 7.07 20.51
N PHE A 193 7.56 7.06 20.14
CA PHE A 193 6.46 7.25 21.09
C PHE A 193 5.79 5.95 21.56
N SER A 194 6.05 4.83 20.88
CA SER A 194 5.42 3.55 21.19
C SER A 194 6.29 2.40 20.67
N THR A 195 6.52 1.39 21.52
CA THR A 195 7.22 0.14 21.19
C THR A 195 6.24 -1.03 20.99
N ASP A 196 4.93 -0.76 20.93
CA ASP A 196 3.91 -1.77 20.63
C ASP A 196 3.83 -1.94 19.11
N TYR A 197 4.84 -2.58 18.51
CA TYR A 197 4.93 -2.77 17.06
C TYR A 197 4.78 -4.22 16.62
N ASP A 198 4.99 -5.20 17.51
CA ASP A 198 5.13 -6.62 17.19
C ASP A 198 4.28 -7.53 18.09
N LYS A 199 3.26 -7.01 18.77
CA LYS A 199 2.37 -7.82 19.60
C LYS A 199 1.89 -9.09 18.85
N ASP A 200 1.92 -10.23 19.52
CA ASP A 200 1.52 -11.53 18.97
C ASP A 200 2.35 -12.00 17.74
N THR A 201 3.59 -11.51 17.60
CA THR A 201 4.57 -11.94 16.56
C THR A 201 5.57 -12.96 17.12
N PHE A 202 5.06 -14.12 17.54
CA PHE A 202 5.80 -15.06 18.40
C PHE A 202 7.05 -15.71 17.76
N ASN A 203 7.16 -15.73 16.42
CA ASN A 203 8.32 -16.33 15.73
C ASN A 203 9.50 -15.37 15.57
N TRP A 204 9.32 -14.07 15.87
CA TRP A 204 10.37 -13.07 15.66
C TRP A 204 11.38 -13.09 16.80
N LYS A 205 12.60 -13.53 16.50
CA LYS A 205 13.69 -13.59 17.48
C LYS A 205 14.05 -12.21 18.02
N GLU A 206 14.25 -12.10 19.32
CA GLU A 206 14.62 -10.85 19.99
C GLU A 206 15.90 -10.20 19.41
N GLU A 207 16.92 -10.99 19.03
CA GLU A 207 18.16 -10.47 18.44
C GLU A 207 17.96 -9.78 17.07
N PHE A 208 16.88 -10.12 16.37
CA PHE A 208 16.50 -9.57 15.06
C PHE A 208 15.60 -8.34 15.17
N LYS A 209 15.11 -8.01 16.36
CA LYS A 209 14.20 -6.88 16.54
C LYS A 209 14.94 -5.53 16.48
N PRO A 210 14.27 -4.46 16.02
CA PRO A 210 14.84 -3.12 16.03
C PRO A 210 15.23 -2.68 17.45
N LYS A 211 16.35 -1.98 17.55
CA LYS A 211 16.84 -1.45 18.83
C LYS A 211 16.44 0.01 18.98
N PHE A 212 15.67 0.31 20.02
CA PHE A 212 15.31 1.67 20.39
C PHE A 212 16.35 2.18 21.40
N LYS A 213 17.02 3.29 21.07
CA LYS A 213 17.98 3.96 21.95
C LYS A 213 17.37 5.24 22.50
#